data_AF-A0AAW6FTZ5-F1
#
_entry.id   AF-A0AAW6FTZ5-F1
#
_cell.length_a   1.000
_cell.length_b   1.000
_cell.length_c   1.000
_cell.angle_alpha   90.00
_cell.angle_beta   90.00
_cell.angle_gamma   90.00
#
_symmetry.space_group_name_H-M   'P 1'
#
loop_
_entity.id
_entity.type
_entity.pdbx_description
1 polymer ?
#
loop_
_entity_poly.entity_id
_entity_poly.type
_entity_poly.pdbx_seq_one_letter_code
_entity_poly.pdbx_strand_id
1 'polypeptide(L)'
;MVSFGLGIQYCAISVNADDYIDGMLHPSTIYEDYYVNPQSVNYTFPEQKRNLIYIFLESMETTYEDIANGGAMENNLIPELTNLANNNLTFSGGNVANDGFNVLSGAGWTVAAMVGQTSGIPLNIPVDGNAYISEGNFLNGAYSIGEILEDNGYVNELLLGSDAEFGGRKYYFEQHGNYNIVDINEVKKRGWLEQDYYTWWGYEDVKLFEYAKNELTSLAANGQPFNFTMLTADTHFTGGYLCQECIDLWGDQYSNVISCSSRHVGEFISWIQQQPFYANTTIVIAGDHKSMDTTWFESIEEGGYQRKGYFTIINPAIAPVSNESRVMSTVDLFPTTLASLGVTFDSNRLALGTNLFTDERTLAEIMGVEELDAQLQKHSNYYDRKILYGIGKK
;
A
#
# COMPACT_ATOMS: atom_id res chain seq x y z
N MET A 1 -17.55 21.40 2.00
CA MET A 1 -16.46 21.96 2.85
C MET A 1 -16.86 21.77 4.30
N VAL A 2 -15.99 21.18 5.14
CA VAL A 2 -16.14 20.77 6.57
C VAL A 2 -16.03 19.25 6.84
N SER A 3 -15.97 18.36 5.84
CA SER A 3 -15.85 16.91 6.10
C SER A 3 -14.44 16.31 6.08
N PHE A 4 -13.39 17.08 5.75
CA PHE A 4 -11.99 16.60 5.81
C PHE A 4 -11.42 16.57 7.23
N GLY A 5 -12.03 17.28 8.19
CA GLY A 5 -11.45 17.50 9.51
C GLY A 5 -11.48 16.29 10.43
N LEU A 6 -12.55 15.49 10.44
CA LEU A 6 -12.77 14.58 11.56
C LEU A 6 -11.86 13.32 11.55
N GLY A 7 -11.32 12.92 10.40
CA GLY A 7 -10.36 11.80 10.33
C GLY A 7 -8.92 12.20 10.72
N ILE A 8 -8.50 13.41 10.36
CA ILE A 8 -7.15 13.91 10.65
C ILE A 8 -7.08 14.54 12.05
N GLN A 9 -8.18 15.09 12.56
CA GLN A 9 -8.20 15.82 13.83
C GLN A 9 -8.16 14.92 15.08
N TYR A 10 -8.24 13.59 14.91
CA TYR A 10 -7.91 12.63 15.97
C TYR A 10 -6.44 12.16 15.94
N CYS A 11 -5.67 12.50 14.89
CA CYS A 11 -4.22 12.35 14.88
C CYS A 11 -3.56 13.53 15.59
N ALA A 12 -3.90 13.72 16.86
CA ALA A 12 -3.08 14.52 17.76
C ALA A 12 -1.83 13.72 18.10
N ILE A 13 -0.86 13.83 17.19
CA ILE A 13 0.58 13.85 17.43
C ILE A 13 0.89 13.94 18.95
N SER A 14 1.24 12.82 19.56
CA SER A 14 2.00 12.81 20.82
C SER A 14 3.50 12.96 20.53
N VAL A 15 3.87 13.78 19.56
CA VAL A 15 5.25 14.27 19.45
C VAL A 15 5.40 15.26 20.58
N ASN A 16 6.27 14.94 21.53
CA ASN A 16 6.67 15.87 22.57
C ASN A 16 7.13 17.16 21.89
N ALA A 17 6.71 18.33 22.40
CA ALA A 17 7.08 19.62 21.79
C ALA A 17 8.61 19.76 21.65
N ASP A 18 9.37 19.11 22.54
CA ASP A 18 10.82 19.05 22.49
C ASP A 18 11.34 18.28 21.24
N ASP A 19 10.74 17.14 20.89
CA ASP A 19 11.14 16.32 19.74
C ASP A 19 10.79 17.02 18.42
N TYR A 20 9.67 17.73 18.36
CA TYR A 20 9.30 18.56 17.21
C TYR A 20 10.31 19.71 17.00
N ILE A 21 10.70 20.39 18.08
CA ILE A 21 11.67 21.48 18.01
C ILE A 21 13.06 20.96 17.61
N ASP A 22 13.49 19.81 18.16
CA ASP A 22 14.76 19.20 17.79
C ASP A 22 14.81 18.80 16.31
N GLY A 23 13.72 18.21 15.79
CA GLY A 23 13.60 17.86 14.37
C GLY A 23 13.60 19.06 13.42
N MET A 24 13.26 20.26 13.90
CA MET A 24 13.41 21.51 13.15
C MET A 24 14.84 22.08 13.22
N LEU A 25 15.53 21.90 14.35
CA LEU A 25 16.89 22.40 14.56
C LEU A 25 17.97 21.50 13.93
N HIS A 26 17.68 20.20 13.79
CA HIS A 26 18.53 19.18 13.18
C HIS A 26 17.83 18.55 11.98
N PRO A 27 17.85 19.21 10.80
CA PRO A 27 17.17 18.71 9.62
C PRO A 27 17.77 17.38 9.16
N SER A 28 16.91 16.48 8.66
CA SER A 28 17.35 15.21 8.08
C SER A 28 17.99 15.41 6.72
N THR A 29 19.10 14.72 6.49
CA THR A 29 19.79 14.62 5.20
C THR A 29 19.48 13.32 4.46
N ILE A 30 18.53 12.51 4.95
CA ILE A 30 18.24 11.19 4.39
C ILE A 30 17.91 11.24 2.89
N TYR A 31 17.25 12.30 2.45
CA TYR A 31 16.92 12.48 1.04
C TYR A 31 18.16 12.90 0.24
N GLU A 32 18.97 13.82 0.73
CA GLU A 32 20.23 14.19 0.11
C GLU A 32 21.19 13.01 -0.04
N ASP A 33 21.20 12.10 0.94
CA ASP A 33 22.14 10.99 1.01
C ASP A 33 21.68 9.75 0.24
N TYR A 34 20.37 9.44 0.26
CA TYR A 34 19.85 8.15 -0.23
C TYR A 34 18.76 8.25 -1.31
N TYR A 35 18.14 9.42 -1.52
CA TYR A 35 17.05 9.54 -2.50
C TYR A 35 17.58 9.46 -3.93
N VAL A 36 17.07 8.49 -4.69
CA VAL A 36 17.28 8.41 -6.13
C VAL A 36 16.04 8.94 -6.84
N ASN A 37 16.16 10.04 -7.60
CA ASN A 37 15.03 10.59 -8.35
C ASN A 37 14.54 9.59 -9.42
N PRO A 38 13.33 9.03 -9.28
CA PRO A 38 12.85 8.01 -10.21
C PRO A 38 12.68 8.52 -11.65
N GLN A 39 12.51 9.84 -11.88
CA GLN A 39 12.46 10.41 -13.23
C GLN A 39 13.81 10.41 -13.97
N SER A 40 14.92 10.30 -13.23
CA SER A 40 16.27 10.31 -13.81
C SER A 40 16.84 8.92 -14.07
N VAL A 41 16.09 7.87 -13.69
CA VAL A 41 16.47 6.47 -13.84
C VAL A 41 16.00 5.95 -15.20
N ASN A 42 16.80 5.11 -15.84
CA ASN A 42 16.46 4.50 -17.12
C ASN A 42 15.77 3.15 -16.88
N TYR A 43 14.54 3.02 -17.37
CA TYR A 43 13.75 1.79 -17.26
C TYR A 43 13.80 1.00 -18.57
N THR A 44 14.01 -0.32 -18.47
CA THR A 44 13.90 -1.26 -19.59
C THR A 44 12.81 -2.28 -19.28
N PHE A 45 11.74 -2.24 -20.07
CA PHE A 45 10.64 -3.19 -19.97
C PHE A 45 10.94 -4.46 -20.78
N PRO A 46 10.45 -5.63 -20.34
CA PRO A 46 10.49 -6.83 -21.16
C PRO A 46 9.68 -6.63 -22.45
N GLU A 47 10.05 -7.36 -23.52
CA GLU A 47 9.33 -7.31 -24.81
C GLU A 47 7.84 -7.64 -24.62
N GLN A 48 7.54 -8.67 -23.83
CA GLN A 48 6.21 -8.94 -23.34
C GLN A 48 6.02 -8.33 -21.94
N LYS A 49 5.36 -7.17 -21.91
CA LYS A 49 4.95 -6.49 -20.68
C LYS A 49 3.95 -7.34 -19.90
N ARG A 50 4.11 -7.42 -18.57
CA ARG A 50 3.21 -8.12 -17.65
C ARG A 50 2.16 -7.16 -17.10
N ASN A 51 0.96 -7.65 -16.84
CA ASN A 51 -0.03 -6.90 -16.09
C ASN A 51 0.34 -6.83 -14.61
N LEU A 52 -0.06 -5.75 -13.95
CA LEU A 52 0.02 -5.58 -12.50
C LEU A 52 -1.40 -5.60 -11.92
N ILE A 53 -1.61 -6.42 -10.89
CA ILE A 53 -2.76 -6.33 -9.98
C ILE A 53 -2.19 -5.97 -8.61
N TYR A 54 -2.53 -4.79 -8.09
CA TYR A 54 -2.10 -4.33 -6.77
C TYR A 54 -3.30 -4.26 -5.83
N ILE A 55 -3.30 -5.06 -4.77
CA ILE A 55 -4.39 -5.14 -3.79
C ILE A 55 -3.91 -4.53 -2.48
N PHE A 56 -4.38 -3.32 -2.19
CA PHE A 56 -4.28 -2.72 -0.86
C PHE A 56 -5.36 -3.31 0.04
N LEU A 57 -4.92 -3.92 1.14
CA LEU A 57 -5.77 -4.49 2.17
C LEU A 57 -5.81 -3.53 3.36
N GLU A 58 -6.96 -2.89 3.57
CA GLU A 58 -7.17 -1.97 4.70
C GLU A 58 -6.78 -2.61 6.03
N SER A 59 -5.88 -1.95 6.77
CA SER A 59 -5.45 -2.34 8.11
C SER A 59 -4.98 -3.80 8.24
N MET A 60 -4.50 -4.42 7.15
CA MET A 60 -4.15 -5.85 7.13
C MET A 60 -2.70 -6.08 7.56
N GLU A 61 -2.53 -6.92 8.58
CA GLU A 61 -1.25 -7.13 9.25
C GLU A 61 -0.90 -8.61 9.36
N THR A 62 0.40 -8.90 9.47
CA THR A 62 0.89 -10.24 9.84
C THR A 62 0.52 -10.60 11.28
N THR A 63 0.20 -9.61 12.11
CA THR A 63 -0.26 -9.76 13.48
C THR A 63 -1.42 -10.76 13.62
N TYR A 64 -2.30 -10.84 12.61
CA TYR A 64 -3.49 -11.69 12.59
C TYR A 64 -3.21 -13.17 12.32
N GLU A 65 -1.99 -13.51 11.89
CA GLU A 65 -1.57 -14.89 11.72
C GLU A 65 -1.39 -15.56 13.10
N ASP A 66 -1.34 -16.90 13.10
CA ASP A 66 -0.96 -17.59 14.33
C ASP A 66 0.56 -17.47 14.61
N ILE A 67 0.96 -17.75 15.85
CA ILE A 67 2.35 -17.74 16.29
C ILE A 67 3.25 -18.65 15.43
N ALA A 68 2.71 -19.76 14.90
CA ALA A 68 3.49 -20.69 14.09
C ALA A 68 3.85 -20.11 12.71
N ASN A 69 3.10 -19.13 12.22
CA ASN A 69 3.39 -18.39 10.98
C ASN A 69 3.98 -16.98 11.26
N GLY A 70 4.32 -16.67 12.51
CA GLY A 70 4.96 -15.39 12.89
C GLY A 70 4.00 -14.26 13.25
N GLY A 71 2.70 -14.55 13.34
CA GLY A 71 1.71 -13.63 13.89
C GLY A 71 1.68 -13.63 15.42
N ALA A 72 0.69 -12.93 15.98
CA ALA A 72 0.50 -12.78 17.42
C ALA A 72 -0.67 -13.61 17.98
N MET A 73 -1.43 -14.28 17.13
CA MET A 73 -2.68 -14.94 17.53
C MET A 73 -2.46 -16.39 17.97
N GLU A 74 -3.32 -16.88 18.87
CA GLU A 74 -3.37 -18.32 19.18
C GLU A 74 -3.90 -19.13 17.99
N ASN A 75 -4.91 -18.60 17.30
CA ASN A 75 -5.49 -19.17 16.11
C ASN A 75 -5.34 -18.21 14.94
N ASN A 76 -5.09 -18.75 13.75
CA ASN A 76 -4.90 -17.95 12.56
C ASN A 76 -6.22 -17.33 12.10
N LEU A 77 -6.32 -16.00 12.17
CA LEU A 77 -7.51 -15.27 11.72
C LEU A 77 -7.56 -15.12 10.20
N ILE A 78 -6.41 -15.18 9.53
CA ILE A 78 -6.25 -14.96 8.08
C ILE A 78 -5.65 -16.19 7.35
N PRO A 79 -6.28 -17.38 7.47
CA PRO A 79 -5.67 -18.62 6.99
C PRO A 79 -5.44 -18.65 5.47
N GLU A 80 -6.31 -18.01 4.68
CA GLU A 80 -6.15 -17.90 3.22
C GLU A 80 -4.95 -17.03 2.86
N LEU A 81 -4.82 -15.85 3.47
CA LEU A 81 -3.67 -14.96 3.28
C LEU A 81 -2.37 -15.63 3.74
N THR A 82 -2.38 -16.29 4.89
CA THR A 82 -1.22 -17.04 5.39
C THR A 82 -0.80 -18.12 4.38
N ASN A 83 -1.76 -18.83 3.80
CA ASN A 83 -1.46 -19.82 2.76
C ASN A 83 -0.91 -19.17 1.47
N LEU A 84 -1.41 -17.99 1.08
CA LEU A 84 -0.84 -17.24 -0.03
C LEU A 84 0.61 -16.84 0.26
N ALA A 85 0.90 -16.28 1.43
CA ALA A 85 2.26 -15.93 1.86
C ALA A 85 3.20 -17.15 1.85
N ASN A 86 2.78 -18.28 2.43
CA ASN A 86 3.59 -19.50 2.52
C ASN A 86 3.91 -20.14 1.16
N ASN A 87 3.11 -19.88 0.12
CA ASN A 87 3.30 -20.45 -1.21
C ASN A 87 3.83 -19.45 -2.25
N ASN A 88 4.13 -18.22 -1.85
CA ASN A 88 4.55 -17.14 -2.75
C ASN A 88 5.70 -16.32 -2.13
N LEU A 89 6.10 -15.24 -2.81
CA LEU A 89 7.28 -14.48 -2.41
C LEU A 89 6.94 -13.46 -1.33
N THR A 90 7.61 -13.58 -0.17
CA THR A 90 7.46 -12.70 1.00
C THR A 90 8.79 -12.11 1.48
N PHE A 91 9.91 -12.43 0.84
CA PHE A 91 11.26 -12.00 1.24
C PHE A 91 11.67 -12.35 2.69
N SER A 92 11.02 -13.33 3.34
CA SER A 92 11.35 -13.78 4.71
C SER A 92 12.47 -14.83 4.77
N GLY A 93 13.09 -15.15 3.64
CA GLY A 93 14.22 -16.07 3.55
C GLY A 93 13.93 -17.54 3.85
N GLY A 94 12.67 -17.96 3.78
CA GLY A 94 12.26 -19.37 3.92
C GLY A 94 12.36 -19.95 5.33
N ASN A 95 12.75 -19.15 6.33
CA ASN A 95 12.55 -19.49 7.74
C ASN A 95 11.14 -19.08 8.13
N VAL A 96 10.37 -20.03 8.67
CA VAL A 96 8.92 -19.92 8.95
C VAL A 96 8.57 -18.57 9.61
N ALA A 97 7.99 -17.67 8.82
CA ALA A 97 7.05 -16.61 9.18
C ALA A 97 6.86 -15.66 7.98
N ASN A 98 5.64 -15.18 7.75
CA ASN A 98 5.43 -13.97 6.96
C ASN A 98 5.92 -12.79 7.81
N ASP A 99 7.16 -12.33 7.59
CA ASP A 99 7.75 -11.27 8.41
C ASP A 99 7.28 -9.86 8.02
N GLY A 100 6.38 -9.75 7.03
CA GLY A 100 5.72 -8.50 6.64
C GLY A 100 6.66 -7.33 6.33
N PHE A 101 6.10 -6.13 6.28
CA PHE A 101 6.88 -4.90 6.16
C PHE A 101 6.65 -3.94 7.32
N ASN A 102 7.68 -3.16 7.65
CA ASN A 102 7.59 -2.12 8.66
C ASN A 102 6.82 -0.92 8.10
N VAL A 103 5.72 -0.56 8.76
CA VAL A 103 4.94 0.64 8.44
C VAL A 103 5.64 1.86 9.01
N LEU A 104 6.19 2.70 8.13
CA LEU A 104 6.93 3.90 8.51
C LEU A 104 6.00 5.10 8.82
N SER A 105 6.56 6.09 9.50
CA SER A 105 5.99 7.41 9.69
C SER A 105 5.70 8.07 8.36
N GLY A 106 4.55 8.74 8.28
CA GLY A 106 4.03 9.24 7.00
C GLY A 106 3.56 8.13 6.07
N ALA A 107 3.33 6.91 6.57
CA ALA A 107 2.63 5.82 5.89
C ALA A 107 1.59 5.12 6.80
N GLY A 108 1.19 5.76 7.90
CA GLY A 108 0.34 5.15 8.94
C GLY A 108 -1.17 5.21 8.68
N TRP A 109 -1.62 5.71 7.53
CA TRP A 109 -3.04 5.76 7.13
C TRP A 109 -3.16 5.56 5.61
N THR A 110 -4.34 5.19 5.13
CA THR A 110 -4.56 4.66 3.77
C THR A 110 -3.88 5.44 2.64
N VAL A 111 -4.16 6.74 2.48
CA VAL A 111 -3.55 7.51 1.37
C VAL A 111 -2.03 7.64 1.53
N ALA A 112 -1.53 7.76 2.75
CA ALA A 112 -0.10 7.84 3.02
C ALA A 112 0.62 6.52 2.72
N ALA A 113 -0.02 5.40 3.05
CA ALA A 113 0.44 4.07 2.67
C ALA A 113 0.46 3.90 1.14
N MET A 114 -0.62 4.28 0.44
CA MET A 114 -0.66 4.23 -1.02
C MET A 114 0.45 5.06 -1.66
N VAL A 115 0.70 6.28 -1.16
CA VAL A 115 1.83 7.12 -1.58
C VAL A 115 3.16 6.41 -1.33
N GLY A 116 3.40 5.95 -0.10
CA GLY A 116 4.65 5.29 0.28
C GLY A 116 4.97 4.06 -0.56
N GLN A 117 3.98 3.19 -0.77
CA GLN A 117 4.13 1.94 -1.51
C GLN A 117 4.26 2.15 -3.02
N THR A 118 3.73 3.26 -3.58
CA THR A 118 3.75 3.52 -5.03
C THR A 118 4.78 4.55 -5.48
N SER A 119 5.36 5.33 -4.57
CA SER A 119 6.36 6.38 -4.89
C SER A 119 7.63 6.33 -4.05
N GLY A 120 7.70 5.46 -3.04
CA GLY A 120 8.89 5.26 -2.22
C GLY A 120 9.25 6.46 -1.33
N ILE A 121 8.27 7.29 -0.97
CA ILE A 121 8.40 8.45 -0.08
C ILE A 121 7.26 8.48 0.95
N PRO A 122 7.51 8.92 2.18
CA PRO A 122 6.42 9.14 3.14
C PRO A 122 5.56 10.35 2.73
N LEU A 123 4.29 10.33 3.10
CA LEU A 123 3.40 11.48 2.99
C LEU A 123 3.59 12.41 4.20
N ASN A 124 4.58 13.29 4.10
CA ASN A 124 4.75 14.40 5.03
C ASN A 124 4.06 15.65 4.45
N ILE A 125 2.92 16.04 5.03
CA ILE A 125 2.20 17.27 4.64
C ILE A 125 2.43 18.37 5.68
N PRO A 126 2.53 19.65 5.27
CA PRO A 126 2.62 20.77 6.20
C PRO A 126 1.43 20.83 7.16
N VAL A 127 1.56 21.58 8.27
CA VAL A 127 0.49 21.74 9.28
C VAL A 127 -0.80 22.35 8.70
N ASP A 128 -0.70 23.17 7.65
CA ASP A 128 -1.84 23.67 6.86
C ASP A 128 -2.31 22.68 5.76
N GLY A 129 -1.99 21.39 5.91
CA GLY A 129 -2.00 20.33 4.89
C GLY A 129 -3.34 20.07 4.18
N ASN A 130 -4.46 20.49 4.74
CA ASN A 130 -5.76 20.42 4.08
C ASN A 130 -5.90 21.38 2.88
N ALA A 131 -5.13 22.47 2.85
CA ALA A 131 -5.14 23.43 1.74
C ALA A 131 -4.19 23.02 0.61
N TYR A 132 -3.21 22.16 0.90
CA TYR A 132 -2.22 21.71 -0.08
C TYR A 132 -2.76 20.57 -0.95
N ILE A 133 -3.55 19.65 -0.38
CA ILE A 133 -4.18 18.56 -1.11
C ILE A 133 -5.32 19.12 -1.96
N SER A 134 -5.05 19.41 -3.23
CA SER A 134 -6.03 19.95 -4.16
C SER A 134 -5.88 19.39 -5.56
N GLU A 135 -6.88 19.65 -6.40
CA GLU A 135 -6.76 19.50 -7.85
C GLU A 135 -5.51 20.26 -8.34
N GLY A 136 -4.56 19.53 -8.92
CA GLY A 136 -3.30 20.06 -9.44
C GLY A 136 -2.19 20.33 -8.41
N ASN A 137 -2.39 20.02 -7.13
CA ASN A 137 -1.32 20.02 -6.12
C ASN A 137 -1.42 18.78 -5.24
N PHE A 138 -0.66 17.75 -5.56
CA PHE A 138 -0.40 16.64 -4.66
C PHE A 138 1.00 16.12 -4.96
N LEU A 139 1.98 16.35 -4.08
CA LEU A 139 3.36 15.87 -4.21
C LEU A 139 3.97 16.12 -5.61
N ASN A 140 3.90 17.35 -6.11
CA ASN A 140 4.27 17.70 -7.49
C ASN A 140 5.69 17.26 -7.91
N GLY A 141 6.58 17.03 -6.96
CA GLY A 141 7.94 16.54 -7.16
C GLY A 141 8.10 15.02 -7.18
N ALA A 142 7.12 14.26 -6.70
CA ALA A 142 7.13 12.81 -6.73
C ALA A 142 7.03 12.26 -8.16
N TYR A 143 7.40 11.00 -8.30
CA TYR A 143 7.26 10.21 -9.52
C TYR A 143 6.97 8.76 -9.14
N SER A 144 5.79 8.27 -9.48
CA SER A 144 5.25 7.00 -8.96
C SER A 144 5.37 5.85 -9.95
N ILE A 145 5.03 4.63 -9.49
CA ILE A 145 4.80 3.45 -10.35
C ILE A 145 3.79 3.77 -11.45
N GLY A 146 2.77 4.56 -11.13
CA GLY A 146 1.71 4.94 -12.06
C GLY A 146 2.24 5.68 -13.28
N GLU A 147 3.06 6.71 -13.04
CA GLU A 147 3.68 7.50 -14.13
C GLU A 147 4.65 6.63 -14.95
N ILE A 148 5.47 5.81 -14.28
CA ILE A 148 6.40 4.89 -14.97
C ILE A 148 5.64 3.93 -15.89
N LEU A 149 4.52 3.38 -15.42
CA LEU A 149 3.70 2.45 -16.20
C LEU A 149 2.91 3.17 -17.31
N GLU A 150 2.37 4.37 -17.05
CA GLU A 150 1.68 5.21 -18.04
C GLU A 150 2.62 5.56 -19.21
N ASP A 151 3.82 6.04 -18.91
CA ASP A 151 4.85 6.38 -19.91
C ASP A 151 5.27 5.15 -20.74
N ASN A 152 4.95 3.95 -20.26
CA ASN A 152 5.19 2.68 -20.92
C ASN A 152 3.92 2.03 -21.47
N GLY A 153 2.85 2.80 -21.66
CA GLY A 153 1.64 2.39 -22.38
C GLY A 153 0.71 1.45 -21.59
N TYR A 154 0.84 1.44 -20.26
CA TYR A 154 -0.12 0.77 -19.40
C TYR A 154 -1.40 1.58 -19.26
N VAL A 155 -2.53 0.88 -19.10
CA VAL A 155 -3.75 1.47 -18.57
C VAL A 155 -3.72 1.33 -17.05
N ASN A 156 -3.74 2.46 -16.35
CA ASN A 156 -3.82 2.50 -14.89
C ASN A 156 -5.28 2.65 -14.45
N GLU A 157 -5.71 1.86 -13.48
CA GLU A 157 -7.05 1.93 -12.89
C GLU A 157 -7.00 1.77 -11.37
N LEU A 158 -7.81 2.56 -10.66
CA LEU A 158 -8.01 2.45 -9.22
C LEU A 158 -9.48 2.16 -8.93
N LEU A 159 -9.75 1.02 -8.28
CA LEU A 159 -11.08 0.64 -7.80
C LEU A 159 -11.16 0.75 -6.27
N LEU A 160 -12.16 1.46 -5.76
CA LEU A 160 -12.41 1.53 -4.32
C LEU A 160 -13.90 1.67 -3.97
N GLY A 161 -14.26 1.20 -2.77
CA GLY A 161 -15.62 1.24 -2.21
C GLY A 161 -16.11 2.63 -1.83
N SER A 162 -15.18 3.52 -1.47
CA SER A 162 -15.45 4.86 -0.93
C SER A 162 -15.29 5.96 -1.99
N ASP A 163 -15.61 7.20 -1.64
CA ASP A 163 -15.36 8.37 -2.49
C ASP A 163 -13.85 8.63 -2.61
N ALA A 164 -13.31 8.68 -3.83
CA ALA A 164 -11.88 8.84 -4.06
C ALA A 164 -11.36 10.24 -3.67
N GLU A 165 -12.20 11.27 -3.59
CA GLU A 165 -11.77 12.60 -3.12
C GLU A 165 -11.40 12.58 -1.64
N PHE A 166 -11.96 11.65 -0.86
CA PHE A 166 -11.57 11.47 0.53
C PHE A 166 -10.08 11.10 0.65
N GLY A 167 -9.37 11.80 1.54
CA GLY A 167 -7.91 11.69 1.69
C GLY A 167 -7.11 12.20 0.49
N GLY A 168 -7.74 12.75 -0.55
CA GLY A 168 -7.06 13.21 -1.76
C GLY A 168 -6.55 12.08 -2.67
N ARG A 169 -7.07 10.86 -2.51
CA ARG A 169 -6.65 9.69 -3.31
C ARG A 169 -6.86 9.94 -4.80
N LYS A 170 -8.01 10.51 -5.19
CA LYS A 170 -8.30 10.95 -6.56
C LYS A 170 -7.19 11.85 -7.10
N TYR A 171 -6.86 12.91 -6.36
CA TYR A 171 -5.84 13.87 -6.80
C TYR A 171 -4.46 13.24 -6.94
N TYR A 172 -4.06 12.35 -6.04
CA TYR A 172 -2.80 11.63 -6.14
C TYR A 172 -2.76 10.73 -7.38
N PHE A 173 -3.74 9.85 -7.55
CA PHE A 173 -3.76 8.86 -8.63
C PHE A 173 -4.02 9.47 -10.02
N GLU A 174 -4.76 10.58 -10.12
CA GLU A 174 -4.89 11.32 -11.38
C GLU A 174 -3.58 12.03 -11.75
N GLN A 175 -2.85 12.62 -10.78
CA GLN A 175 -1.61 13.35 -11.04
C GLN A 175 -0.39 12.44 -11.22
N HIS A 176 -0.39 11.27 -10.58
CA HIS A 176 0.74 10.33 -10.55
C HIS A 176 0.40 9.03 -11.27
N GLY A 177 0.05 9.14 -12.55
CA GLY A 177 -0.18 8.01 -13.45
C GLY A 177 -1.55 7.99 -14.12
N ASN A 178 -2.30 9.09 -14.09
CA ASN A 178 -3.52 9.27 -14.89
C ASN A 178 -4.49 8.07 -14.76
N TYR A 179 -4.73 7.64 -13.53
CA TYR A 179 -5.55 6.46 -13.26
C TYR A 179 -7.01 6.73 -13.62
N ASN A 180 -7.64 5.76 -14.25
CA ASN A 180 -9.10 5.69 -14.29
C ASN A 180 -9.61 5.39 -12.88
N ILE A 181 -10.40 6.30 -12.29
CA ILE A 181 -10.93 6.12 -10.94
C ILE A 181 -12.34 5.51 -11.01
N VAL A 182 -12.49 4.32 -10.43
CA VAL A 182 -13.76 3.61 -10.25
C VAL A 182 -14.10 3.63 -8.76
N ASP A 183 -14.72 4.72 -8.32
CA ASP A 183 -15.15 4.93 -6.94
C ASP A 183 -16.68 4.75 -6.79
N ILE A 184 -17.24 5.01 -5.61
CA ILE A 184 -18.69 4.94 -5.39
C ILE A 184 -19.51 5.79 -6.38
N ASN A 185 -18.99 6.95 -6.77
CA ASN A 185 -19.70 7.87 -7.68
C ASN A 185 -19.72 7.29 -9.09
N GLU A 186 -18.59 6.74 -9.55
CA GLU A 186 -18.49 6.13 -10.87
C GLU A 186 -19.30 4.82 -10.98
N VAL A 187 -19.28 3.94 -9.97
CA VAL A 187 -20.11 2.70 -10.01
C VAL A 187 -21.61 3.01 -10.01
N LYS A 188 -22.05 4.06 -9.31
CA LYS A 188 -23.43 4.56 -9.38
C LYS A 188 -23.75 5.11 -10.76
N LYS A 189 -22.86 5.92 -11.34
CA LYS A 189 -23.02 6.47 -12.69
C LYS A 189 -23.10 5.37 -13.77
N ARG A 190 -22.37 4.25 -13.58
CA ARG A 190 -22.44 3.06 -14.44
C ARG A 190 -23.69 2.20 -14.21
N GLY A 191 -24.47 2.48 -13.16
CA GLY A 191 -25.69 1.73 -12.81
C GLY A 191 -25.41 0.38 -12.15
N TRP A 192 -24.21 0.16 -11.62
CA TRP A 192 -23.84 -1.06 -10.90
C TRP A 192 -24.34 -1.08 -9.47
N LEU A 193 -24.60 0.12 -8.93
CA LEU A 193 -25.08 0.38 -7.58
C LEU A 193 -26.26 1.37 -7.64
N GLU A 194 -27.24 1.19 -6.76
CA GLU A 194 -28.39 2.11 -6.67
C GLU A 194 -27.92 3.53 -6.30
N GLN A 195 -28.59 4.56 -6.82
CA GLN A 195 -28.14 5.96 -6.68
C GLN A 195 -28.08 6.41 -5.21
N ASP A 196 -29.03 5.96 -4.40
CA ASP A 196 -29.15 6.25 -2.97
C ASP A 196 -28.43 5.23 -2.08
N TYR A 197 -27.76 4.23 -2.64
CA TYR A 197 -26.99 3.24 -1.88
C TYR A 197 -25.80 3.89 -1.17
N TYR A 198 -25.65 3.64 0.13
CA TYR A 198 -24.46 3.99 0.88
C TYR A 198 -24.39 3.13 2.14
N THR A 199 -23.34 2.32 2.26
CA THR A 199 -23.07 1.49 3.43
C THR A 199 -21.69 1.83 3.99
N TRP A 200 -21.61 2.12 5.29
CA TRP A 200 -20.35 2.31 6.02
C TRP A 200 -19.46 3.41 5.39
N TRP A 201 -18.36 3.05 4.71
CA TRP A 201 -17.47 3.96 3.98
C TRP A 201 -17.84 4.19 2.51
N GLY A 202 -18.83 3.47 2.00
CA GLY A 202 -19.35 3.60 0.64
C GLY A 202 -20.15 2.38 0.22
N TYR A 203 -19.49 1.30 -0.17
CA TYR A 203 -20.09 -0.03 -0.36
C TYR A 203 -19.13 -1.12 0.12
N GLU A 204 -19.68 -2.28 0.42
CA GLU A 204 -19.02 -3.42 1.06
C GLU A 204 -18.02 -4.12 0.14
N ASP A 205 -16.97 -4.73 0.70
CA ASP A 205 -15.90 -5.37 -0.08
C ASP A 205 -16.41 -6.55 -0.93
N VAL A 206 -17.47 -7.24 -0.50
CA VAL A 206 -18.11 -8.29 -1.30
C VAL A 206 -18.56 -7.78 -2.68
N LYS A 207 -19.04 -6.53 -2.77
CA LYS A 207 -19.37 -5.90 -4.06
C LYS A 207 -18.13 -5.42 -4.77
N LEU A 208 -17.14 -4.92 -4.04
CA LEU A 208 -15.84 -4.50 -4.58
C LEU A 208 -15.17 -5.63 -5.37
N PHE A 209 -15.12 -6.84 -4.81
CA PHE A 209 -14.54 -8.00 -5.51
C PHE A 209 -15.32 -8.38 -6.77
N GLU A 210 -16.66 -8.27 -6.77
CA GLU A 210 -17.45 -8.51 -7.98
C GLU A 210 -17.19 -7.45 -9.06
N TYR A 211 -17.07 -6.18 -8.68
CA TYR A 211 -16.72 -5.10 -9.60
C TYR A 211 -15.28 -5.24 -10.11
N ALA A 212 -14.34 -5.67 -9.28
CA ALA A 212 -12.97 -5.97 -9.68
C ALA A 212 -12.90 -7.07 -10.75
N LYS A 213 -13.72 -8.13 -10.63
CA LYS A 213 -13.82 -9.18 -11.65
C LYS A 213 -14.28 -8.62 -12.99
N ASN A 214 -15.26 -7.70 -12.98
CA ASN A 214 -15.75 -7.06 -14.20
C ASN A 214 -14.68 -6.18 -14.86
N GLU A 215 -14.01 -5.33 -14.08
CA GLU A 215 -12.96 -4.44 -14.59
C GLU A 215 -11.76 -5.22 -15.13
N LEU A 216 -11.25 -6.21 -14.39
CA LEU A 216 -10.14 -7.04 -14.85
C LEU A 216 -10.47 -7.78 -16.16
N THR A 217 -11.71 -8.26 -16.30
CA THR A 217 -12.17 -8.89 -17.55
C THR A 217 -12.16 -7.89 -18.72
N SER A 218 -12.58 -6.65 -18.48
CA SER A 218 -12.58 -5.56 -19.46
C SER A 218 -11.15 -5.15 -19.85
N LEU A 219 -10.29 -4.88 -18.86
CA LEU A 219 -8.89 -4.51 -19.03
C LEU A 219 -8.14 -5.58 -19.83
N ALA A 220 -8.30 -6.85 -19.48
CA ALA A 220 -7.66 -7.96 -20.18
C ALA A 220 -8.12 -8.10 -21.64
N ALA A 221 -9.37 -7.74 -21.96
CA ALA A 221 -9.89 -7.79 -23.33
C ALA A 221 -9.35 -6.67 -24.23
N ASN A 222 -8.86 -5.57 -23.66
CA ASN A 222 -8.37 -4.40 -24.41
C ASN A 222 -6.98 -4.62 -25.05
N GLY A 223 -6.25 -5.67 -24.67
CA GLY A 223 -4.96 -6.03 -25.28
C GLY A 223 -3.78 -5.13 -24.90
N GLN A 224 -3.99 -4.08 -24.11
CA GLN A 224 -2.94 -3.26 -23.49
C GLN A 224 -2.51 -3.86 -22.15
N PRO A 225 -1.24 -3.72 -21.74
CA PRO A 225 -0.87 -4.06 -20.37
C PRO A 225 -1.62 -3.14 -19.41
N PHE A 226 -2.04 -3.66 -18.26
CA PHE A 226 -2.78 -2.89 -17.27
C PHE A 226 -2.11 -2.93 -15.90
N ASN A 227 -2.40 -1.89 -15.12
CA ASN A 227 -2.11 -1.77 -13.70
C ASN A 227 -3.44 -1.51 -13.00
N PHE A 228 -4.02 -2.59 -12.50
CA PHE A 228 -5.27 -2.54 -11.75
C PHE A 228 -4.92 -2.48 -10.26
N THR A 229 -5.25 -1.36 -9.63
CA THR A 229 -5.08 -1.14 -8.20
C THR A 229 -6.44 -1.16 -7.52
N MET A 230 -6.56 -1.83 -6.37
CA MET A 230 -7.79 -1.80 -5.57
C MET A 230 -7.50 -1.63 -4.09
N LEU A 231 -8.48 -1.11 -3.36
CA LEU A 231 -8.43 -0.91 -1.91
C LEU A 231 -9.68 -1.48 -1.24
N THR A 232 -9.50 -2.46 -0.36
CA THR A 232 -10.56 -2.98 0.52
C THR A 232 -10.87 -1.99 1.65
N ALA A 233 -12.00 -2.12 2.36
CA ALA A 233 -12.37 -1.19 3.43
C ALA A 233 -13.13 -1.81 4.60
N ASP A 234 -13.61 -3.05 4.52
CA ASP A 234 -14.45 -3.63 5.56
C ASP A 234 -13.67 -3.82 6.88
N THR A 235 -12.34 -3.97 6.83
CA THR A 235 -11.46 -4.05 8.01
C THR A 235 -11.12 -2.71 8.66
N HIS A 236 -11.67 -1.59 8.16
CA HIS A 236 -11.41 -0.26 8.70
C HIS A 236 -11.89 -0.14 10.16
N PHE A 237 -11.10 0.53 10.99
CA PHE A 237 -11.40 0.75 12.41
C PHE A 237 -12.68 1.58 12.63
N THR A 238 -13.35 1.48 13.78
CA THR A 238 -13.17 0.52 14.88
C THR A 238 -14.03 -0.73 14.63
N GLY A 239 -13.48 -1.91 14.89
CA GLY A 239 -14.22 -3.19 14.83
C GLY A 239 -14.65 -3.69 13.45
N GLY A 240 -14.39 -2.95 12.36
CA GLY A 240 -14.72 -3.34 11.00
C GLY A 240 -16.22 -3.37 10.68
N TYR A 241 -16.54 -3.64 9.42
CA TYR A 241 -17.88 -3.80 8.89
C TYR A 241 -18.23 -5.29 8.73
N LEU A 242 -19.19 -5.77 9.53
CA LEU A 242 -19.68 -7.14 9.48
C LEU A 242 -20.67 -7.31 8.30
N CYS A 243 -20.17 -7.73 7.14
CA CYS A 243 -21.01 -8.02 5.99
C CYS A 243 -21.82 -9.31 6.17
N GLN A 244 -22.85 -9.50 5.34
CA GLN A 244 -23.78 -10.64 5.44
C GLN A 244 -23.13 -12.02 5.24
N GLU A 245 -21.92 -12.07 4.67
CA GLU A 245 -21.18 -13.31 4.45
C GLU A 245 -20.23 -13.65 5.59
N CYS A 246 -19.96 -12.71 6.51
CA CYS A 246 -19.11 -12.94 7.67
C CYS A 246 -19.66 -14.08 8.53
N ILE A 247 -18.79 -15.01 8.93
CA ILE A 247 -19.14 -16.12 9.81
C ILE A 247 -18.69 -15.76 11.24
N ASP A 248 -19.56 -15.98 12.22
CA ASP A 248 -19.20 -15.83 13.63
C ASP A 248 -18.38 -17.04 14.11
N LEU A 249 -17.05 -16.90 14.08
CA LEU A 249 -16.09 -17.94 14.44
C LEU A 249 -15.31 -17.60 15.72
N TRP A 250 -15.06 -16.33 15.99
CA TRP A 250 -14.04 -15.88 16.94
C TRP A 250 -14.62 -15.23 18.21
N GLY A 251 -15.94 -15.01 18.26
CA GLY A 251 -16.60 -14.44 19.43
C GLY A 251 -16.49 -12.92 19.57
N ASP A 252 -15.76 -12.25 18.69
CA ASP A 252 -15.75 -10.79 18.53
C ASP A 252 -15.90 -10.39 17.05
N GLN A 253 -16.48 -9.21 16.82
CA GLN A 253 -16.79 -8.73 15.48
C GLN A 253 -15.53 -8.52 14.65
N TYR A 254 -14.47 -7.95 15.22
CA TYR A 254 -13.33 -7.52 14.43
C TYR A 254 -12.56 -8.72 13.88
N SER A 255 -12.33 -9.73 14.72
CA SER A 255 -11.72 -11.00 14.30
C SER A 255 -12.56 -11.69 13.20
N ASN A 256 -13.89 -11.65 13.31
CA ASN A 256 -14.79 -12.20 12.29
C ASN A 256 -14.70 -11.42 10.96
N VAL A 257 -14.57 -10.10 11.00
CA VAL A 257 -14.40 -9.25 9.81
C VAL A 257 -13.04 -9.48 9.14
N ILE A 258 -11.96 -9.53 9.94
CA ILE A 258 -10.61 -9.86 9.45
C ILE A 258 -10.61 -11.22 8.75
N SER A 259 -11.23 -12.22 9.37
CA SER A 259 -11.33 -13.57 8.81
C SER A 259 -12.18 -13.62 7.53
N CYS A 260 -13.27 -12.84 7.47
CA CYS A 260 -14.07 -12.73 6.26
C CYS A 260 -13.28 -12.07 5.11
N SER A 261 -12.51 -11.01 5.39
CA SER A 261 -11.67 -10.34 4.41
C SER A 261 -10.62 -11.30 3.84
N SER A 262 -9.93 -12.08 4.69
CA SER A 262 -8.99 -13.12 4.25
C SER A 262 -9.62 -14.11 3.26
N ARG A 263 -10.81 -14.62 3.59
CA ARG A 263 -11.53 -15.56 2.72
C ARG A 263 -11.89 -14.94 1.38
N HIS A 264 -12.46 -13.73 1.36
CA HIS A 264 -12.83 -13.06 0.11
C HIS A 264 -11.61 -12.76 -0.77
N VAL A 265 -10.48 -12.36 -0.20
CA VAL A 265 -9.22 -12.20 -0.94
C VAL A 265 -8.75 -13.55 -1.50
N GLY A 266 -8.78 -14.62 -0.70
CA GLY A 266 -8.43 -15.97 -1.16
C GLY A 266 -9.28 -16.45 -2.34
N GLU A 267 -10.59 -16.21 -2.28
CA GLU A 267 -11.52 -16.52 -3.37
C GLU A 267 -11.26 -15.67 -4.62
N PHE A 268 -10.99 -14.39 -4.44
CA PHE A 268 -10.67 -13.47 -5.54
C PHE A 268 -9.37 -13.86 -6.26
N ILE A 269 -8.32 -14.17 -5.50
CA ILE A 269 -7.05 -14.68 -6.06
C ILE A 269 -7.27 -16.01 -6.78
N SER A 270 -8.05 -16.93 -6.20
CA SER A 270 -8.39 -18.20 -6.84
C SER A 270 -9.15 -18.00 -8.16
N TRP A 271 -10.02 -16.99 -8.22
CA TRP A 271 -10.69 -16.60 -9.47
C TRP A 271 -9.71 -16.02 -10.48
N ILE A 272 -8.81 -15.09 -10.08
CA ILE A 272 -7.78 -14.51 -10.95
C ILE A 272 -6.93 -15.61 -11.58
N GLN A 273 -6.49 -16.60 -10.79
CA GLN A 273 -5.65 -17.71 -11.24
C GLN A 273 -6.29 -18.59 -12.33
N GLN A 274 -7.61 -18.56 -12.46
CA GLN A 274 -8.35 -19.28 -13.50
C GLN A 274 -8.50 -18.48 -14.80
N GLN A 275 -8.13 -17.20 -14.81
CA GLN A 275 -8.32 -16.33 -15.97
C GLN A 275 -7.21 -16.48 -17.01
N PRO A 276 -7.50 -16.31 -18.31
CA PRO A 276 -6.49 -16.40 -19.38
C PRO A 276 -5.32 -15.42 -19.22
N PHE A 277 -5.55 -14.28 -18.57
CA PHE A 277 -4.51 -13.26 -18.36
C PHE A 277 -3.54 -13.60 -17.22
N TYR A 278 -3.86 -14.58 -16.35
CA TYR A 278 -3.07 -14.86 -15.14
C TYR A 278 -1.59 -15.16 -15.42
N ALA A 279 -1.29 -15.97 -16.44
CA ALA A 279 0.08 -16.37 -16.76
C ALA A 279 1.02 -15.17 -17.01
N ASN A 280 0.47 -14.06 -17.51
CA ASN A 280 1.18 -12.80 -17.79
C ASN A 280 0.82 -11.68 -16.79
N THR A 281 0.48 -12.03 -15.54
CA THR A 281 0.08 -11.06 -14.51
C THR A 281 0.86 -11.29 -13.23
N THR A 282 1.50 -10.24 -12.71
CA THR A 282 2.06 -10.22 -11.36
C THR A 282 1.03 -9.63 -10.41
N ILE A 283 0.82 -10.25 -9.24
CA ILE A 283 -0.13 -9.78 -8.23
C ILE A 283 0.66 -9.39 -6.97
N VAL A 284 0.49 -8.16 -6.52
CA VAL A 284 1.02 -7.65 -5.26
C VAL A 284 -0.14 -7.50 -4.28
N ILE A 285 -0.01 -8.10 -3.10
CA ILE A 285 -0.98 -7.99 -2.02
C ILE A 285 -0.25 -7.37 -0.84
N ALA A 286 -0.72 -6.21 -0.39
CA ALA A 286 -0.09 -5.49 0.71
C ALA A 286 -1.16 -4.96 1.66
N GLY A 287 -0.96 -5.10 2.96
CA GLY A 287 -1.60 -4.22 3.92
C GLY A 287 -1.27 -2.78 3.60
N ASP A 288 -2.19 -1.84 3.79
CA ASP A 288 -1.86 -0.43 3.64
C ASP A 288 -1.08 0.07 4.88
N HIS A 289 -1.65 -0.08 6.07
CA HIS A 289 -1.07 0.30 7.35
C HIS A 289 -1.47 -0.65 8.48
N LYS A 290 -0.97 -0.38 9.69
CA LYS A 290 -1.42 -1.06 10.91
C LYS A 290 -2.81 -0.57 11.29
N SER A 291 -3.66 -1.46 11.79
CA SER A 291 -4.97 -1.08 12.33
C SER A 291 -4.85 -0.03 13.45
N MET A 292 -5.75 0.94 13.42
CA MET A 292 -5.82 2.00 14.42
C MET A 292 -6.69 1.63 15.63
N ASP A 293 -7.18 0.39 15.71
CA ASP A 293 -8.01 -0.08 16.83
C ASP A 293 -7.18 -0.36 18.10
N THR A 294 -6.77 0.69 18.81
CA THR A 294 -5.85 0.58 19.96
C THR A 294 -6.33 -0.38 21.05
N THR A 295 -7.65 -0.52 21.23
CA THR A 295 -8.20 -1.38 22.29
C THR A 295 -8.03 -2.86 21.94
N TRP A 296 -8.20 -3.23 20.67
CA TRP A 296 -8.06 -4.62 20.23
C TRP A 296 -6.60 -5.10 20.32
N PHE A 297 -5.63 -4.20 20.11
CA PHE A 297 -4.19 -4.53 20.10
C PHE A 297 -3.46 -4.33 21.43
N GLU A 298 -4.09 -3.77 22.47
CA GLU A 298 -3.44 -3.41 23.74
C GLU A 298 -2.60 -4.57 24.31
N SER A 299 -3.20 -5.77 24.42
CA SER A 299 -2.51 -6.95 24.98
C SER A 299 -1.39 -7.49 24.09
N ILE A 300 -1.50 -7.32 22.77
CA ILE A 300 -0.50 -7.75 21.78
C ILE A 300 0.73 -6.84 21.88
N GLU A 301 0.50 -5.53 21.98
CA GLU A 301 1.55 -4.52 22.10
C GLU A 301 2.25 -4.58 23.46
N GLU A 302 1.51 -4.77 24.56
CA GLU A 302 2.08 -5.03 25.90
C GLU A 302 2.93 -6.30 25.94
N GLY A 303 2.59 -7.31 25.13
CA GLY A 303 3.36 -8.53 24.94
C GLY A 303 4.69 -8.34 24.19
N GLY A 304 4.94 -7.15 23.64
CA GLY A 304 6.16 -6.81 22.89
C GLY A 304 6.17 -7.26 21.43
N TYR A 305 5.04 -7.73 20.89
CA TYR A 305 4.95 -8.11 19.48
C TYR A 305 5.08 -6.88 18.58
N GLN A 306 5.96 -6.97 17.57
CA GLN A 306 6.16 -5.90 16.61
C GLN A 306 5.21 -6.09 15.44
N ARG A 307 4.16 -5.26 15.41
CA ARG A 307 3.14 -5.23 14.38
C ARG A 307 3.71 -4.82 13.02
N LYS A 308 3.39 -5.58 11.97
CA LYS A 308 3.88 -5.36 10.61
C LYS A 308 2.76 -5.54 9.58
N GLY A 309 2.87 -4.79 8.47
CA GLY A 309 1.91 -4.89 7.37
C GLY A 309 2.08 -6.21 6.62
N TYR A 310 0.97 -6.81 6.21
CA TYR A 310 0.99 -8.03 5.38
C TYR A 310 1.61 -7.74 4.00
N PHE A 311 2.43 -8.63 3.45
CA PHE A 311 2.95 -8.49 2.09
C PHE A 311 3.18 -9.83 1.40
N THR A 312 2.77 -9.96 0.14
CA THR A 312 3.06 -11.13 -0.70
C THR A 312 3.02 -10.76 -2.18
N ILE A 313 3.97 -11.30 -2.95
CA ILE A 313 3.97 -11.20 -4.42
C ILE A 313 3.72 -12.58 -5.03
N ILE A 314 2.68 -12.66 -5.86
CA ILE A 314 2.30 -13.86 -6.63
C ILE A 314 2.75 -13.68 -8.08
N ASN A 315 3.31 -14.76 -8.65
CA ASN A 315 3.74 -14.82 -10.06
C ASN A 315 4.71 -13.69 -10.48
N PRO A 316 5.77 -13.37 -9.70
CA PRO A 316 6.78 -12.41 -10.13
C PRO A 316 7.55 -12.92 -11.35
N ALA A 317 8.00 -12.00 -12.21
CA ALA A 317 8.77 -12.32 -13.42
C ALA A 317 10.22 -12.78 -13.12
N ILE A 318 10.72 -12.45 -11.93
CA ILE A 318 12.09 -12.67 -11.52
C ILE A 318 12.13 -13.31 -10.13
N ALA A 319 13.25 -13.94 -9.81
CA ALA A 319 13.55 -14.45 -8.48
C ALA A 319 14.57 -13.52 -7.79
N PRO A 320 14.54 -13.39 -6.45
CA PRO A 320 15.57 -12.65 -5.72
C PRO A 320 16.96 -13.25 -5.96
N VAL A 321 18.00 -12.42 -5.96
CA VAL A 321 19.40 -12.89 -6.07
C VAL A 321 19.86 -13.70 -4.85
N SER A 322 19.17 -13.54 -3.72
CA SER A 322 19.45 -14.23 -2.45
C SER A 322 18.15 -14.67 -1.78
N ASN A 323 18.21 -15.79 -1.07
CA ASN A 323 17.12 -16.29 -0.20
C ASN A 323 17.31 -15.82 1.25
N GLU A 324 18.07 -14.76 1.51
CA GLU A 324 18.17 -14.18 2.84
C GLU A 324 16.90 -13.39 3.19
N SER A 325 16.53 -13.40 4.47
CA SER A 325 15.42 -12.57 4.96
C SER A 325 15.79 -11.09 4.86
N ARG A 326 14.83 -10.27 4.42
CA ARG A 326 15.01 -8.83 4.22
C ARG A 326 14.25 -8.04 5.27
N VAL A 327 14.88 -7.00 5.84
CA VAL A 327 14.15 -6.04 6.67
C VAL A 327 13.57 -4.98 5.75
N MET A 328 12.31 -5.17 5.34
CA MET A 328 11.62 -4.26 4.42
C MET A 328 10.68 -3.28 5.12
N SER A 329 10.38 -2.20 4.43
CA SER A 329 9.51 -1.12 4.88
C SER A 329 8.58 -0.65 3.76
N THR A 330 7.59 0.20 4.09
CA THR A 330 6.59 0.70 3.12
C THR A 330 7.22 1.20 1.81
N VAL A 331 8.35 1.91 1.88
CA VAL A 331 8.97 2.53 0.70
C VAL A 331 9.66 1.52 -0.23
N ASP A 332 10.06 0.36 0.28
CA ASP A 332 10.74 -0.68 -0.50
C ASP A 332 9.78 -1.40 -1.47
N LEU A 333 8.47 -1.33 -1.21
CA LEU A 333 7.44 -1.94 -2.05
C LEU A 333 7.39 -1.31 -3.44
N PHE A 334 7.77 -0.03 -3.59
CA PHE A 334 7.76 0.67 -4.88
C PHE A 334 8.73 0.04 -5.90
N PRO A 335 10.06 0.09 -5.71
CA PRO A 335 11.00 -0.50 -6.67
C PRO A 335 10.84 -2.02 -6.78
N THR A 336 10.44 -2.68 -5.70
CA THR A 336 10.22 -4.14 -5.68
C THR A 336 9.03 -4.52 -6.55
N THR A 337 7.93 -3.78 -6.50
CA THR A 337 6.77 -4.02 -7.36
C THR A 337 7.14 -3.85 -8.82
N LEU A 338 7.87 -2.79 -9.18
CA LEU A 338 8.30 -2.57 -10.56
C LEU A 338 9.23 -3.70 -11.06
N ALA A 339 10.21 -4.09 -10.24
CA ALA A 339 11.11 -5.20 -10.55
C ALA A 339 10.38 -6.53 -10.71
N SER A 340 9.31 -6.77 -9.92
CA SER A 340 8.50 -7.99 -10.00
C SER A 340 7.76 -8.15 -11.35
N LEU A 341 7.62 -7.08 -12.14
CA LEU A 341 7.09 -7.12 -13.51
C LEU A 341 8.16 -7.51 -14.54
N GLY A 342 9.42 -7.66 -14.13
CA GLY A 342 10.58 -7.91 -14.99
C GLY A 342 11.18 -6.63 -15.57
N VAL A 343 10.77 -5.46 -15.07
CA VAL A 343 11.37 -4.18 -15.44
C VAL A 343 12.74 -4.08 -14.79
N THR A 344 13.76 -3.78 -15.59
CA THR A 344 15.11 -3.48 -15.08
C THR A 344 15.34 -1.98 -15.11
N PHE A 345 16.16 -1.51 -14.17
CA PHE A 345 16.51 -0.10 -14.07
C PHE A 345 17.97 0.04 -13.61
N ASP A 346 18.63 1.11 -14.01
CA ASP A 346 20.06 1.37 -13.76
C ASP A 346 20.36 1.91 -12.34
N SER A 347 19.58 1.47 -11.37
CA SER A 347 19.69 1.77 -9.95
C SER A 347 19.14 0.61 -9.12
N ASN A 348 19.63 0.40 -7.90
CA ASN A 348 19.01 -0.54 -6.95
C ASN A 348 17.96 0.14 -6.06
N ARG A 349 17.78 1.46 -6.19
CA ARG A 349 16.83 2.27 -5.42
C ARG A 349 15.97 3.13 -6.34
N LEU A 350 14.71 3.33 -5.94
CA LEU A 350 13.84 4.36 -6.48
C LEU A 350 13.26 5.14 -5.30
N ALA A 351 13.42 6.46 -5.33
CA ALA A 351 13.21 7.32 -4.17
C ALA A 351 14.02 6.80 -2.96
N LEU A 352 13.40 6.55 -1.82
CA LEU A 352 14.06 5.97 -0.64
C LEU A 352 13.98 4.42 -0.61
N GLY A 353 13.16 3.82 -1.45
CA GLY A 353 12.96 2.37 -1.49
C GLY A 353 14.13 1.63 -2.11
N THR A 354 14.43 0.45 -1.59
CA THR A 354 15.37 -0.52 -2.18
C THR A 354 14.63 -1.63 -2.92
N ASN A 355 15.14 -2.02 -4.09
CA ASN A 355 14.69 -3.21 -4.80
C ASN A 355 15.09 -4.49 -4.04
N LEU A 356 14.11 -5.17 -3.44
CA LEU A 356 14.33 -6.37 -2.62
C LEU A 356 14.80 -7.60 -3.42
N PHE A 357 14.70 -7.57 -4.76
CA PHE A 357 15.25 -8.63 -5.61
C PHE A 357 16.78 -8.57 -5.74
N THR A 358 17.41 -7.48 -5.30
CA THR A 358 18.88 -7.27 -5.34
C THR A 358 19.52 -7.54 -3.98
N ASP A 359 20.85 -7.60 -3.93
CA ASP A 359 21.65 -7.72 -2.70
C ASP A 359 21.95 -6.36 -2.02
N GLU A 360 21.48 -5.25 -2.61
CA GLU A 360 21.53 -3.93 -2.01
C GLU A 360 20.72 -3.93 -0.71
N ARG A 361 21.32 -3.48 0.39
CA ARG A 361 20.64 -3.42 1.70
C ARG A 361 19.53 -2.36 1.71
N THR A 362 18.40 -2.61 2.36
CA THR A 362 17.37 -1.58 2.58
C THR A 362 17.89 -0.49 3.51
N LEU A 363 17.25 0.68 3.54
CA LEU A 363 17.61 1.70 4.54
C LEU A 363 17.36 1.18 5.96
N ALA A 364 16.30 0.41 6.17
CA ALA A 364 16.01 -0.24 7.45
C ALA A 364 17.11 -1.26 7.84
N GLU A 365 17.67 -2.00 6.88
CA GLU A 365 18.82 -2.88 7.12
C GLU A 365 20.09 -2.10 7.44
N ILE A 366 20.30 -0.91 6.85
CA ILE A 366 21.50 -0.08 7.03
C ILE A 366 21.51 0.63 8.39
N MET A 367 20.44 1.34 8.75
CA MET A 367 20.39 2.21 9.93
C MET A 367 19.52 1.68 11.07
N GLY A 368 18.69 0.65 10.81
CA GLY A 368 17.65 0.18 11.74
C GLY A 368 16.30 0.86 11.48
N VAL A 369 15.21 0.16 11.80
CA VAL A 369 13.83 0.64 11.57
C VAL A 369 13.53 1.89 12.40
N GLU A 370 13.91 1.91 13.68
CA GLU A 370 13.67 3.04 14.58
C GLU A 370 14.39 4.31 14.12
N GLU A 371 15.66 4.20 13.72
CA GLU A 371 16.43 5.35 13.22
C GLU A 371 15.89 5.83 11.87
N LEU A 372 15.53 4.91 10.96
CA LEU A 372 14.90 5.28 9.70
C LEU A 372 13.62 6.08 9.95
N ASP A 373 12.76 5.60 10.86
CA ASP A 373 11.52 6.27 11.21
C ASP A 373 11.76 7.67 11.78
N ALA A 374 12.72 7.79 12.72
CA ALA A 374 13.10 9.06 13.31
C ALA A 374 13.63 10.06 12.26
N GLN A 375 14.39 9.60 11.26
CA GLN A 375 14.89 10.45 10.19
C GLN A 375 13.80 10.93 9.23
N LEU A 376 12.72 10.17 9.05
CA LEU A 376 11.58 10.57 8.21
C LEU A 376 10.64 11.56 8.89
N GLN A 377 10.60 11.58 10.23
CA GLN A 377 9.83 12.56 11.00
C GLN A 377 10.50 13.94 11.08
N LYS A 378 11.82 14.00 10.91
CA LYS A 378 12.57 15.27 10.91
C LYS A 378 12.25 16.11 9.68
N HIS A 379 12.34 17.42 9.84
CA HIS A 379 12.18 18.34 8.72
C HIS A 379 13.30 18.13 7.67
N SER A 380 12.96 18.20 6.38
CA SER A 380 13.92 18.12 5.28
C SER A 380 13.64 19.19 4.23
N ASN A 381 14.62 20.06 4.01
CA ASN A 381 14.57 21.06 2.95
C ASN A 381 14.52 20.42 1.56
N TYR A 382 15.14 19.25 1.39
CA TYR A 382 15.06 18.50 0.14
C TYR A 382 13.63 18.04 -0.09
N TYR A 383 12.99 17.41 0.90
CA TYR A 383 11.61 16.95 0.77
C TYR A 383 10.68 18.11 0.38
N ASP A 384 10.70 19.21 1.14
CA ASP A 384 9.82 20.35 0.86
C ASP A 384 10.02 20.90 -0.55
N ARG A 385 11.28 21.15 -0.92
CA ARG A 385 11.56 21.81 -2.20
C ARG A 385 11.41 20.87 -3.38
N LYS A 386 11.89 19.63 -3.29
CA LYS A 386 12.04 18.71 -4.42
C LYS A 386 10.92 17.72 -4.55
N ILE A 387 10.30 17.30 -3.44
CA ILE A 387 9.24 16.28 -3.43
C ILE A 387 7.87 16.94 -3.27
N LEU A 388 7.68 17.74 -2.23
CA LEU A 388 6.41 18.41 -1.96
C LEU A 388 6.10 19.45 -3.06
N TYR A 389 6.95 20.45 -3.26
CA TYR A 389 6.66 21.53 -4.22
C TYR A 389 7.18 21.29 -5.64
N GLY A 390 8.03 20.28 -5.86
CA GLY A 390 8.63 20.01 -7.18
C GLY A 390 9.50 21.15 -7.74
N ILE A 391 10.03 22.02 -6.88
CA ILE A 391 10.83 23.20 -7.26
C ILE A 391 12.11 22.75 -7.97
N GLY A 392 12.16 23.04 -9.26
CA GLY A 392 13.29 22.72 -10.13
C GLY A 392 13.15 21.41 -10.90
N LYS A 393 11.95 20.82 -11.03
CA LYS A 393 11.61 19.98 -12.18
C LYS A 393 11.79 20.86 -13.43
N LYS A 394 12.79 20.54 -14.26
CA LYS A 394 13.03 21.16 -15.57
C LYS A 394 13.08 20.06 -16.61
#